data_AF-A0A8S7MTF9-F1
#
_entry.id   AF-A0A8S7MTF9-F1
#
_cell.length_a   1.000
_cell.length_b   1.000
_cell.length_c   1.000
_cell.angle_alpha   90.00
_cell.angle_beta   90.00
_cell.angle_gamma   90.00
#
_symmetry.space_group_name_H-M   'P 1'
#
loop_
_entity.id
_entity.type
_entity.pdbx_description
1 polymer ?
#
loop_
_entity_poly.entity_id
_entity_poly.type
_entity_poly.pdbx_seq_one_letter_code
_entity_poly.pdbx_strand_id
1 'polypeptide(L)'
;MESNIKGLVSAGHEMASELKAECGAVDMRSVAKLISDLATQLEVQLVRANALAEDHQRAIESIKQADAAVKLAHEKFSALAAENAGLKAICDDRRRFIMNGVQMGYIKVPAAETDPDLETIRIAISPQKPIPATDAFLAEVRAQGVDAAIEAAKNLVAQEYEYKDFKAVQSDCCMHPGSDLVGKVEMTEWLVDFAAQLRKGGNQ
;
A
#
# COMPACT_ATOMS: atom_id res chain seq x y z
N MET A 1 -75.66 -25.11 28.91
CA MET A 1 -75.17 -24.97 27.52
C MET A 1 -75.66 -23.66 26.88
N GLU A 2 -76.92 -23.26 27.06
CA GLU A 2 -77.46 -21.96 26.59
C GLU A 2 -76.76 -20.70 27.13
N SER A 3 -76.24 -20.71 28.37
CA SER A 3 -75.57 -19.52 28.94
C SER A 3 -74.23 -19.19 28.25
N ASN A 4 -73.50 -20.22 27.79
CA ASN A 4 -72.24 -20.03 27.08
C ASN A 4 -72.46 -19.48 25.67
N ILE A 5 -73.55 -19.89 25.01
CA ILE A 5 -73.91 -19.39 23.68
C ILE A 5 -74.27 -17.90 23.75
N LYS A 6 -75.05 -17.48 24.76
CA LYS A 6 -75.38 -16.06 24.96
C LYS A 6 -74.15 -15.19 25.24
N GLY A 7 -73.19 -15.68 26.03
CA GLY A 7 -71.95 -14.95 26.30
C GLY A 7 -71.05 -14.79 25.07
N LEU A 8 -70.94 -15.84 24.25
CA LEU A 8 -70.21 -15.79 22.98
C LEU A 8 -70.85 -14.82 21.97
N VAL A 9 -72.18 -14.79 21.92
CA VAL A 9 -72.92 -13.86 21.03
C VAL A 9 -72.74 -12.41 21.47
N SER A 10 -72.76 -12.09 22.77
CA SER A 10 -72.53 -10.71 23.22
C SER A 10 -71.08 -10.27 22.97
N ALA A 11 -70.11 -11.14 23.25
CA ALA A 11 -68.69 -10.87 22.96
C ALA A 11 -68.45 -10.68 21.45
N GLY A 12 -69.13 -11.47 20.61
CA GLY A 12 -69.09 -11.30 19.16
C GLY A 12 -69.67 -9.95 18.70
N HIS A 13 -70.76 -9.49 19.30
CA HIS A 13 -71.34 -8.17 18.99
C HIS A 13 -70.48 -7.01 19.48
N GLU A 14 -69.86 -7.14 20.65
CA GLU A 14 -68.95 -6.14 21.21
C GLU A 14 -67.70 -6.02 20.34
N MET A 15 -67.06 -7.14 19.99
CA MET A 15 -65.91 -7.18 19.08
C MET A 15 -66.24 -6.65 17.69
N ALA A 16 -67.42 -6.97 17.15
CA ALA A 16 -67.88 -6.40 15.87
C ALA A 16 -68.15 -4.90 15.96
N SER A 17 -68.62 -4.40 17.11
CA SER A 17 -68.83 -2.97 17.35
C SER A 17 -67.50 -2.21 17.52
N GLU A 18 -66.52 -2.81 18.19
CA GLU A 18 -65.15 -2.29 18.33
C GLU A 18 -64.46 -2.22 16.96
N LEU A 19 -64.47 -3.31 16.19
CA LEU A 19 -63.94 -3.33 14.82
C LEU A 19 -64.64 -2.30 13.91
N LYS A 20 -65.96 -2.12 14.06
CA LYS A 20 -66.73 -1.12 13.30
C LYS A 20 -66.41 0.31 13.72
N ALA A 21 -66.11 0.55 15.00
CA ALA A 21 -65.65 1.84 15.50
C ALA A 21 -64.23 2.17 15.02
N GLU A 22 -63.35 1.17 14.94
CA GLU A 22 -61.98 1.32 14.42
C GLU A 22 -61.91 1.41 12.90
N CYS A 23 -62.94 0.95 12.18
CA CYS A 23 -63.05 1.07 10.72
C CYS A 23 -63.10 2.54 10.23
N GLY A 24 -63.35 3.51 11.14
CA GLY A 24 -63.18 4.95 10.91
C GLY A 24 -61.97 5.57 11.62
N ALA A 25 -61.20 4.79 12.39
CA ALA A 25 -60.02 5.22 13.14
C ALA A 25 -58.71 5.08 12.36
N VAL A 26 -58.71 4.31 11.27
CA VAL A 26 -57.61 4.32 10.30
C VAL A 26 -57.70 5.61 9.48
N ASP A 27 -57.08 6.67 9.99
CA ASP A 27 -56.90 7.90 9.23
C ASP A 27 -56.03 7.61 8.00
N MET A 28 -56.63 7.71 6.81
CA MET A 28 -55.92 7.54 5.53
C MET A 28 -54.73 8.49 5.40
N ARG A 29 -54.71 9.63 6.10
CA ARG A 29 -53.52 10.50 6.16
C ARG A 29 -52.39 9.87 6.96
N SER A 30 -52.69 9.15 8.05
CA SER A 30 -51.70 8.39 8.83
C SER A 30 -51.12 7.23 8.01
N VAL A 31 -51.95 6.53 7.24
CA VAL A 31 -51.48 5.48 6.31
C VAL A 31 -50.61 6.08 5.21
N ALA A 32 -51.03 7.18 4.59
CA ALA A 32 -50.22 7.87 3.58
C ALA A 32 -48.88 8.36 4.15
N LYS A 33 -48.87 8.85 5.39
CA LYS A 33 -47.65 9.25 6.09
C LYS A 33 -46.72 8.06 6.32
N LEU A 34 -47.24 6.92 6.81
CA LEU A 34 -46.45 5.69 6.97
C LEU A 34 -45.86 5.20 5.66
N ILE A 35 -46.63 5.24 4.56
CA ILE A 35 -46.14 4.88 3.22
C ILE A 35 -45.01 5.83 2.78
N SER A 36 -45.18 7.13 2.99
CA SER A 36 -44.15 8.14 2.69
C SER A 36 -42.88 7.95 3.52
N ASP A 37 -43.03 7.69 4.82
CA ASP A 37 -41.92 7.45 5.74
C ASP A 37 -41.18 6.16 5.34
N LEU A 38 -41.90 5.10 4.98
CA LEU A 38 -41.32 3.85 4.51
C LEU A 38 -40.58 4.02 3.17
N ALA A 39 -41.16 4.77 2.22
CA ALA A 39 -40.51 5.07 0.95
C ALA A 39 -39.20 5.83 1.17
N THR A 40 -39.21 6.85 2.03
CA THR A 40 -38.02 7.63 2.41
C THR A 40 -36.97 6.72 3.08
N GLN A 41 -37.38 5.81 3.97
CA GLN A 41 -36.47 4.86 4.61
C GLN A 41 -35.85 3.88 3.60
N LEU A 42 -36.60 3.41 2.61
CA LEU A 42 -36.07 2.55 1.55
C LEU A 42 -35.04 3.27 0.68
N GLU A 43 -35.27 4.54 0.33
CA GLU A 43 -34.28 5.37 -0.37
C GLU A 43 -32.99 5.53 0.44
N VAL A 44 -33.11 5.83 1.74
CA VAL A 44 -31.95 5.93 2.65
C VAL A 44 -31.20 4.60 2.72
N GLN A 45 -31.91 3.46 2.81
CA GLN A 45 -31.28 2.14 2.84
C GLN A 45 -30.58 1.81 1.52
N LEU A 46 -31.15 2.19 0.37
CA LEU A 46 -30.53 2.02 -0.93
C LEU A 46 -29.21 2.80 -1.03
N VAL A 47 -29.21 4.08 -0.62
CA VAL A 47 -28.00 4.91 -0.62
C VAL A 47 -26.94 4.31 0.30
N ARG A 48 -27.31 3.86 1.51
CA ARG A 48 -26.38 3.21 2.45
C ARG A 48 -25.82 1.90 1.88
N ALA A 49 -26.64 1.08 1.24
CA ALA A 49 -26.21 -0.16 0.62
C ALA A 49 -25.22 0.08 -0.53
N ASN A 50 -25.46 1.10 -1.35
CA ASN A 50 -24.53 1.48 -2.42
C ASN A 50 -23.19 1.98 -1.87
N ALA A 51 -23.21 2.86 -0.86
CA ALA A 51 -21.99 3.34 -0.22
C ALA A 51 -21.19 2.18 0.42
N LEU A 52 -21.87 1.24 1.07
CA LEU A 52 -21.22 0.06 1.65
C LEU A 52 -20.63 -0.85 0.57
N ALA A 53 -21.30 -1.01 -0.57
CA ALA A 53 -20.78 -1.78 -1.70
C ALA A 53 -19.52 -1.15 -2.30
N GLU A 54 -19.50 0.18 -2.45
CA GLU A 54 -18.32 0.93 -2.88
C GLU A 54 -17.16 0.80 -1.88
N ASP A 55 -17.44 0.90 -0.58
CA ASP A 55 -16.45 0.70 0.49
C ASP A 55 -15.87 -0.71 0.46
N HIS A 56 -16.72 -1.73 0.29
CA HIS A 56 -16.26 -3.11 0.16
C HIS A 56 -15.41 -3.32 -1.09
N GLN A 57 -15.78 -2.74 -2.23
CA GLN A 57 -14.99 -2.82 -3.44
C GLN A 57 -13.61 -2.18 -3.25
N ARG A 58 -13.55 -0.98 -2.65
CA ARG A 58 -12.29 -0.31 -2.31
C ARG A 58 -11.43 -1.14 -1.36
N ALA A 59 -12.04 -1.76 -0.35
CA ALA A 59 -11.34 -2.63 0.58
C ALA A 59 -10.75 -3.88 -0.11
N ILE A 60 -11.51 -4.51 -1.02
CA ILE A 60 -11.04 -5.66 -1.80
C ILE A 60 -9.84 -5.27 -2.66
N GLU A 61 -9.90 -4.13 -3.34
CA GLU A 61 -8.78 -3.63 -4.16
C GLU A 61 -7.54 -3.34 -3.32
N SER A 62 -7.72 -2.69 -2.17
CA SER A 62 -6.62 -2.42 -1.22
C SER A 62 -5.97 -3.72 -0.72
N ILE A 63 -6.77 -4.74 -0.36
CA ILE A 63 -6.27 -6.04 0.07
C ILE A 63 -5.49 -6.73 -1.06
N LYS A 64 -5.99 -6.69 -2.30
CA LYS A 64 -5.27 -7.25 -3.46
C LYS A 64 -3.92 -6.57 -3.70
N GLN A 65 -3.87 -5.24 -3.57
CA GLN A 65 -2.61 -4.50 -3.69
C GLN A 65 -1.63 -4.86 -2.58
N ALA A 66 -2.12 -4.99 -1.34
CA ALA A 66 -1.30 -5.39 -0.20
C ALA A 66 -0.74 -6.82 -0.37
N ASP A 67 -1.56 -7.77 -0.83
CA ASP A 67 -1.12 -9.15 -1.09
C ASP A 67 -0.04 -9.20 -2.18
N ALA A 68 -0.23 -8.45 -3.27
CA ALA A 68 0.78 -8.34 -4.33
C ALA A 68 2.11 -7.75 -3.81
N ALA A 69 2.04 -6.72 -2.97
CA ALA A 69 3.22 -6.10 -2.37
C ALA A 69 3.96 -7.07 -1.43
N VAL A 70 3.23 -7.83 -0.60
CA VAL A 70 3.81 -8.84 0.29
C VAL A 70 4.48 -9.95 -0.50
N LYS A 71 3.84 -10.44 -1.57
CA LYS A 71 4.42 -11.47 -2.44
C LYS A 71 5.71 -11.00 -3.10
N LEU A 72 5.73 -9.79 -3.65
CA LEU A 72 6.93 -9.20 -4.25
C LEU A 72 8.06 -9.05 -3.23
N ALA A 73 7.75 -8.58 -2.02
CA ALA A 73 8.73 -8.46 -0.94
C ALA A 73 9.30 -9.83 -0.55
N HIS A 74 8.43 -10.85 -0.43
CA HIS A 74 8.85 -12.21 -0.11
C HIS A 74 9.78 -12.79 -1.18
N GLU A 75 9.48 -12.60 -2.47
CA GLU A 75 10.34 -13.03 -3.58
C GLU A 75 11.72 -12.35 -3.52
N LYS A 76 11.78 -11.03 -3.30
CA LYS A 76 13.03 -10.27 -3.17
C LYS A 76 13.87 -10.74 -1.98
N PHE A 77 13.27 -10.88 -0.81
CA PHE A 77 13.99 -11.34 0.37
C PHE A 77 14.44 -12.79 0.26
N SER A 78 13.65 -13.64 -0.41
CA SER A 78 14.05 -15.03 -0.69
C SER A 78 15.27 -15.08 -1.61
N ALA A 79 15.31 -14.23 -2.65
CA ALA A 79 16.47 -14.13 -3.54
C ALA A 79 17.74 -13.65 -2.79
N LEU A 80 17.62 -12.61 -1.96
CA LEU A 80 18.70 -12.12 -1.11
C LEU A 80 19.18 -13.18 -0.10
N ALA A 81 18.25 -13.94 0.49
CA ALA A 81 18.59 -15.01 1.43
C ALA A 81 19.34 -16.15 0.73
N ALA A 82 18.90 -16.55 -0.47
CA ALA A 82 19.56 -17.57 -1.28
C ALA A 82 20.97 -17.13 -1.72
N GLU A 83 21.13 -15.89 -2.17
CA GLU A 83 22.42 -15.30 -2.51
C GLU A 83 23.37 -15.28 -1.30
N ASN A 84 22.89 -14.79 -0.14
CA ASN A 84 23.65 -14.78 1.11
C ASN A 84 24.07 -16.19 1.57
N ALA A 85 23.18 -17.18 1.46
CA ALA A 85 23.52 -18.57 1.78
C ALA A 85 24.64 -19.11 0.87
N GLY A 86 24.56 -18.81 -0.44
CA GLY A 86 25.60 -19.17 -1.40
C GLY A 86 26.95 -18.50 -1.12
N LEU A 87 26.95 -17.21 -0.77
CA LEU A 87 28.16 -16.48 -0.40
C LEU A 87 28.80 -17.07 0.86
N LYS A 88 28.01 -17.39 1.89
CA LYS A 88 28.51 -18.03 3.12
C LYS A 88 29.15 -19.39 2.83
N ALA A 89 28.50 -20.23 2.03
CA ALA A 89 29.04 -21.54 1.64
C ALA A 89 30.39 -21.42 0.91
N ILE A 90 30.49 -20.49 -0.06
CA ILE A 90 31.76 -20.25 -0.77
C ILE A 90 32.86 -19.77 0.19
N CYS A 91 32.54 -18.86 1.11
CA CYS A 91 33.49 -18.41 2.12
C CYS A 91 33.92 -19.54 3.06
N ASP A 92 33.01 -20.43 3.46
CA ASP A 92 33.30 -21.61 4.28
C ASP A 92 34.26 -22.57 3.56
N ASP A 93 33.98 -22.89 2.31
CA ASP A 93 34.81 -23.78 1.49
C ASP A 93 36.22 -23.22 1.29
N ARG A 94 36.33 -21.92 0.97
CA ARG A 94 37.62 -21.23 0.81
C ARG A 94 38.41 -21.19 2.11
N ARG A 95 37.75 -20.91 3.24
CA ARG A 95 38.39 -20.95 4.56
C ARG A 95 38.96 -22.35 4.84
N ARG A 96 38.20 -23.41 4.57
CA ARG A 96 38.62 -24.79 4.78
C ARG A 96 39.82 -25.15 3.89
N PHE A 97 39.80 -24.72 2.63
CA PHE A 97 40.93 -24.90 1.71
C PHE A 97 42.20 -24.24 2.24
N ILE A 98 42.13 -23.00 2.71
CA ILE A 98 43.29 -22.27 3.23
C ILE A 98 43.82 -22.93 4.50
N MET A 99 42.95 -23.29 5.44
CA MET A 99 43.35 -23.99 6.67
C MET A 99 44.11 -25.29 6.36
N ASN A 100 43.60 -26.10 5.42
CA ASN A 100 44.29 -27.31 4.99
C ASN A 100 45.63 -27.00 4.31
N GLY A 101 45.68 -25.97 3.45
CA GLY A 101 46.91 -25.54 2.79
C GLY A 101 47.99 -25.06 3.76
N VAL A 102 47.60 -24.38 4.84
CA VAL A 102 48.50 -23.98 5.93
C VAL A 102 49.01 -25.22 6.68
N GLN A 103 48.13 -26.14 7.06
CA GLN A 103 48.51 -27.37 7.76
C GLN A 103 49.48 -28.25 6.95
N MET A 104 49.27 -28.32 5.65
CA MET A 104 50.13 -29.07 4.73
C MET A 104 51.41 -28.32 4.31
N GLY A 105 51.58 -27.07 4.74
CA GLY A 105 52.76 -26.25 4.44
C GLY A 105 52.79 -25.60 3.05
N TYR A 106 51.69 -25.69 2.28
CA TYR A 106 51.57 -25.06 0.96
C TYR A 106 51.29 -23.55 1.03
N ILE A 107 50.70 -23.09 2.13
CA ILE A 107 50.37 -21.69 2.36
C ILE A 107 51.15 -21.22 3.59
N LYS A 108 51.92 -20.14 3.44
CA LYS A 108 52.62 -19.51 4.57
C LYS A 108 51.65 -18.64 5.36
N VAL A 109 51.75 -18.70 6.68
CA VAL A 109 51.00 -17.80 7.56
C VAL A 109 51.67 -16.44 7.53
N PRO A 110 50.95 -15.36 7.17
CA PRO A 110 51.50 -14.01 7.21
C PRO A 110 52.03 -13.67 8.60
N ALA A 111 53.25 -13.13 8.68
CA ALA A 111 53.90 -12.80 9.94
C ALA A 111 53.64 -11.36 10.42
N ALA A 112 53.13 -10.51 9.52
CA ALA A 112 52.77 -9.12 9.79
C ALA A 112 51.59 -8.68 8.91
N GLU A 113 50.88 -7.63 9.30
CA GLU A 113 49.76 -7.08 8.51
C GLU A 113 50.18 -6.50 7.15
N THR A 114 51.46 -6.18 6.98
CA THR A 114 52.05 -5.66 5.73
C THR A 114 52.56 -6.77 4.80
N ASP A 115 52.40 -8.04 5.17
CA ASP A 115 52.88 -9.17 4.40
C ASP A 115 52.11 -9.32 3.08
N PRO A 116 52.79 -9.36 1.91
CA PRO A 116 52.13 -9.49 0.61
C PRO A 116 51.31 -10.80 0.46
N ASP A 117 51.64 -11.85 1.22
CA ASP A 117 50.88 -13.10 1.22
C ASP A 117 49.47 -12.90 1.84
N LEU A 118 49.30 -11.93 2.75
CA LEU A 118 48.01 -11.60 3.36
C LEU A 118 47.03 -11.00 2.34
N GLU A 119 47.51 -10.13 1.45
CA GLU A 119 46.72 -9.55 0.37
C GLU A 119 46.24 -10.62 -0.61
N THR A 120 47.16 -11.53 -0.98
CA THR A 120 46.87 -12.66 -1.86
C THR A 120 45.81 -13.59 -1.28
N ILE A 121 45.92 -13.90 0.02
CA ILE A 121 44.91 -14.66 0.76
C ILE A 121 43.57 -13.91 0.77
N ARG A 122 43.57 -12.61 1.05
CA ARG A 122 42.34 -11.82 1.11
C ARG A 122 41.59 -11.80 -0.24
N ILE A 123 42.30 -11.60 -1.34
CA ILE A 123 41.73 -11.66 -2.70
C ILE A 123 41.18 -13.04 -3.02
N ALA A 124 41.88 -14.10 -2.60
CA ALA A 124 41.44 -15.49 -2.81
C ALA A 124 40.17 -15.84 -2.01
N ILE A 125 39.98 -15.24 -0.83
CA ILE A 125 38.79 -15.46 0.01
C ILE A 125 37.61 -14.59 -0.44
N SER A 126 37.85 -13.35 -0.89
CA SER A 126 36.81 -12.41 -1.32
C SER A 126 35.89 -13.00 -2.39
N PRO A 127 34.55 -13.02 -2.20
CA PRO A 127 33.62 -13.53 -3.18
C PRO A 127 33.84 -12.87 -4.54
N GLN A 128 34.24 -13.68 -5.54
CA GLN A 128 34.44 -13.23 -6.92
C GLN A 128 33.13 -13.31 -7.73
N LYS A 129 32.07 -13.86 -7.12
CA LYS A 129 30.79 -14.09 -7.78
C LYS A 129 29.96 -12.81 -7.75
N PRO A 130 29.32 -12.42 -8.86
CA PRO A 130 28.34 -11.33 -8.86
C PRO A 130 27.26 -11.55 -7.80
N ILE A 131 26.74 -10.45 -7.25
CA ILE A 131 25.68 -10.41 -6.24
C ILE A 131 24.41 -9.75 -6.81
N PRO A 132 23.82 -10.32 -7.89
CA PRO A 132 22.75 -9.66 -8.65
C PRO A 132 21.51 -9.34 -7.83
N ALA A 133 21.16 -10.15 -6.82
CA ALA A 133 20.00 -9.86 -5.98
C ALA A 133 20.28 -8.64 -5.09
N THR A 134 21.48 -8.55 -4.53
CA THR A 134 21.93 -7.37 -3.77
C THR A 134 22.04 -6.14 -4.66
N ASP A 135 22.62 -6.25 -5.85
CA ASP A 135 22.76 -5.13 -6.79
C ASP A 135 21.40 -4.57 -7.20
N ALA A 136 20.44 -5.45 -7.52
CA ALA A 136 19.07 -5.07 -7.84
C ALA A 136 18.37 -4.40 -6.65
N PHE A 137 18.51 -4.96 -5.44
CA PHE A 137 17.95 -4.37 -4.22
C PHE A 137 18.51 -2.97 -3.94
N LEU A 138 19.84 -2.79 -4.07
CA LEU A 138 20.48 -1.49 -3.86
C LEU A 138 20.09 -0.48 -4.92
N ALA A 139 19.94 -0.90 -6.19
CA ALA A 139 19.45 -0.03 -7.26
C ALA A 139 18.01 0.44 -6.98
N GLU A 140 17.16 -0.46 -6.50
CA GLU A 140 15.79 -0.14 -6.10
C GLU A 140 15.76 0.84 -4.92
N VAL A 141 16.52 0.59 -3.84
CA VAL A 141 16.57 1.49 -2.67
C VAL A 141 17.08 2.88 -3.06
N ARG A 142 18.08 2.96 -3.95
CA ARG A 142 18.54 4.24 -4.49
C ARG A 142 17.43 4.95 -5.26
N ALA A 143 16.70 4.23 -6.12
CA ALA A 143 15.57 4.81 -6.86
C ALA A 143 14.48 5.33 -5.93
N GLN A 144 14.12 4.56 -4.89
CA GLN A 144 13.16 4.98 -3.86
C GLN A 144 13.64 6.24 -3.10
N GLY A 145 14.92 6.32 -2.76
CA GLY A 145 15.49 7.51 -2.13
C GLY A 145 15.42 8.75 -3.01
N VAL A 146 15.65 8.59 -4.31
CA VAL A 146 15.49 9.67 -5.30
C VAL A 146 14.03 10.10 -5.41
N ASP A 147 13.09 9.16 -5.47
CA ASP A 147 11.65 9.46 -5.48
C ASP A 147 11.21 10.21 -4.22
N ALA A 148 11.68 9.79 -3.04
CA ALA A 148 11.40 10.47 -1.79
C ALA A 148 11.93 11.91 -1.76
N ALA A 149 13.13 12.14 -2.31
CA ALA A 149 13.70 13.48 -2.41
C ALA A 149 12.91 14.39 -3.36
N ILE A 150 12.44 13.85 -4.49
CA ILE A 150 11.58 14.57 -5.44
C ILE A 150 10.25 14.95 -4.80
N GLU A 151 9.60 14.02 -4.10
CA GLU A 151 8.34 14.31 -3.40
C GLU A 151 8.54 15.33 -2.28
N ALA A 152 9.67 15.27 -1.56
CA ALA A 152 10.02 16.31 -0.60
C ALA A 152 10.18 17.69 -1.26
N ALA A 153 10.84 17.76 -2.43
CA ALA A 153 10.99 19.00 -3.19
C ALA A 153 9.64 19.57 -3.65
N LYS A 154 8.75 18.72 -4.19
CA LYS A 154 7.38 19.10 -4.56
C LYS A 154 6.60 19.67 -3.38
N ASN A 155 6.69 19.02 -2.22
CA ASN A 155 6.03 19.48 -1.00
C ASN A 155 6.58 20.81 -0.49
N LEU A 156 7.90 21.02 -0.55
CA LEU A 156 8.51 22.30 -0.19
C LEU A 156 8.02 23.44 -1.09
N VAL A 157 7.97 23.22 -2.40
CA VAL A 157 7.45 24.21 -3.36
C VAL A 157 5.98 24.53 -3.08
N ALA A 158 5.14 23.54 -2.77
CA ALA A 158 3.75 23.78 -2.40
C ALA A 158 3.63 24.58 -1.10
N GLN A 159 4.40 24.22 -0.07
CA GLN A 159 4.38 24.88 1.23
C GLN A 159 4.84 26.33 1.19
N GLU A 160 5.92 26.62 0.45
CA GLU A 160 6.50 27.97 0.39
C GLU A 160 5.51 29.01 -0.16
N TYR A 161 4.57 28.57 -0.98
CA TYR A 161 3.55 29.42 -1.61
C TYR A 161 2.13 29.12 -1.09
N GLU A 162 2.02 28.45 0.05
CA GLU A 162 0.76 28.13 0.73
C GLU A 162 -0.27 27.36 -0.12
N TYR A 163 0.20 26.59 -1.10
CA TYR A 163 -0.63 25.71 -1.89
C TYR A 163 -0.89 24.38 -1.19
N LYS A 164 -2.08 23.82 -1.42
CA LYS A 164 -2.48 22.51 -0.88
C LYS A 164 -1.61 21.35 -1.35
N ASP A 165 -1.12 21.42 -2.59
CA ASP A 165 -0.35 20.38 -3.25
C ASP A 165 0.41 20.96 -4.45
N PHE A 166 1.40 20.23 -4.94
CA PHE A 166 2.22 20.64 -6.09
C PHE A 166 1.41 20.78 -7.39
N LYS A 167 0.28 20.07 -7.53
CA LYS A 167 -0.59 20.21 -8.72
C LYS A 167 -1.27 21.57 -8.76
N ALA A 168 -1.68 22.09 -7.61
CA ALA A 168 -2.24 23.43 -7.49
C ALA A 168 -1.20 24.49 -7.88
N VAL A 169 0.05 24.31 -7.44
CA VAL A 169 1.18 25.17 -7.85
C VAL A 169 1.36 25.14 -9.37
N GLN A 170 1.43 23.94 -9.96
CA GLN A 170 1.63 23.74 -11.39
C GLN A 170 0.52 24.40 -12.22
N SER A 171 -0.74 24.26 -11.77
CA SER A 171 -1.89 24.89 -12.41
C SER A 171 -1.83 26.42 -12.38
N ASP A 172 -1.34 27.01 -11.30
CA ASP A 172 -1.21 28.47 -11.17
C ASP A 172 -0.07 29.02 -12.04
N CYS A 173 1.04 28.30 -12.14
CA CYS A 173 2.16 28.65 -13.04
C CYS A 173 1.73 28.78 -14.51
N CYS A 174 0.78 27.95 -14.97
CA CYS A 174 0.24 28.06 -16.33
C CYS A 174 -0.52 29.38 -16.57
N MET A 175 -1.08 29.99 -15.53
CA MET A 175 -1.82 31.24 -15.60
C MET A 175 -0.90 32.46 -15.43
N HIS A 176 0.26 32.28 -14.78
CA HIS A 176 1.20 33.36 -14.42
C HIS A 176 2.65 33.03 -14.84
N PRO A 177 2.96 33.01 -16.15
CA PRO A 177 4.25 32.53 -16.67
C PRO A 177 5.47 33.40 -16.31
N GLY A 178 5.26 34.62 -15.79
CA GLY A 178 6.34 35.51 -15.33
C GLY A 178 6.64 35.43 -13.84
N SER A 179 6.03 34.51 -13.11
CA SER A 179 6.21 34.35 -11.66
C SER A 179 7.52 33.64 -11.33
N ASP A 180 8.18 34.06 -10.24
CA ASP A 180 9.35 33.37 -9.66
C ASP A 180 9.05 31.90 -9.28
N LEU A 181 7.76 31.55 -9.13
CA LEU A 181 7.28 30.19 -8.87
C LEU A 181 7.55 29.23 -10.04
N VAL A 182 7.49 29.74 -11.28
CA VAL A 182 7.60 28.92 -12.50
C VAL A 182 8.95 28.20 -12.55
N GLY A 183 10.05 28.92 -12.28
CA GLY A 183 11.39 28.32 -12.29
C GLY A 183 11.58 27.22 -11.22
N LYS A 184 10.89 27.32 -10.07
CA LYS A 184 10.93 26.28 -9.02
C LYS A 184 10.13 25.04 -9.40
N VAL A 185 8.97 25.22 -10.04
CA VAL A 185 8.16 24.12 -10.58
C VAL A 185 8.92 23.40 -11.68
N GLU A 186 9.47 24.13 -12.65
CA GLU A 186 10.29 23.58 -13.75
C GLU A 186 11.50 22.79 -13.22
N MET A 187 12.21 23.32 -12.22
CA MET A 187 13.33 22.60 -11.60
C MET A 187 12.88 21.29 -10.93
N THR A 188 11.73 21.30 -10.27
CA THR A 188 11.17 20.12 -9.60
C THR A 188 10.71 19.06 -10.61
N GLU A 189 10.14 19.48 -11.74
CA GLU A 189 9.80 18.60 -12.86
C GLU A 189 11.06 18.02 -13.51
N TRP A 190 12.11 18.83 -13.69
CA TRP A 190 13.38 18.36 -14.23
C TRP A 190 14.02 17.27 -13.37
N LEU A 191 13.87 17.33 -12.03
CA LEU A 191 14.33 16.25 -11.14
C LEU A 191 13.63 14.91 -11.44
N VAL A 192 12.35 14.94 -11.83
CA VAL A 192 11.60 13.72 -12.23
C VAL A 192 12.20 13.12 -13.49
N ASP A 193 12.45 13.95 -14.50
CA ASP A 193 13.03 13.51 -15.77
C ASP A 193 14.48 13.02 -15.59
N PHE A 194 15.27 13.72 -14.78
CA PHE A 194 16.63 13.33 -14.45
C PHE A 194 16.67 11.99 -13.72
N ALA A 195 15.79 11.77 -12.74
CA ALA A 195 15.65 10.49 -12.06
C ALA A 195 15.24 9.37 -13.02
N ALA A 196 14.33 9.65 -13.97
CA ALA A 196 13.94 8.69 -15.00
C ALA A 196 15.11 8.31 -15.93
N GLN A 197 16.01 9.26 -16.25
CA GLN A 197 17.22 8.98 -17.01
C GLN A 197 18.21 8.12 -16.22
N LEU A 198 18.43 8.41 -14.93
CA LEU A 198 19.29 7.61 -14.07
C LEU A 198 18.83 6.15 -13.98
N ARG A 199 17.51 5.90 -13.94
CA ARG A 199 16.93 4.54 -13.90
C ARG A 199 17.14 3.74 -15.18
N LYS A 200 17.29 4.39 -16.33
CA LYS A 200 17.53 3.70 -17.61
C LYS A 200 18.93 3.11 -17.73
N GLY A 201 19.82 3.41 -16.77
CA GLY A 201 21.24 3.11 -16.87
C GLY A 201 21.85 4.03 -17.92
N GLY A 202 22.67 4.99 -17.50
CA GLY A 202 23.49 5.71 -18.46
C GLY A 202 24.29 4.68 -19.26
N ASN A 203 24.31 4.80 -20.59
CA ASN A 203 25.30 4.10 -21.41
C ASN A 203 26.69 4.47 -20.86
N GLN A 204 27.26 3.61 -20.03
CA GLN A 204 28.65 3.62 -19.62
C GLN A 204 29.27 2.30 -19.99
#